data_AF-A0A4Q9MKX3-F1
#
_entry.id   AF-A0A4Q9MKX3-F1
#
_cell.length_a   1.000
_cell.length_b   1.000
_cell.length_c   1.000
_cell.angle_alpha   90.00
_cell.angle_beta   90.00
_cell.angle_gamma   90.00
#
_symmetry.space_group_name_H-M   'P 1'
#
loop_
_entity.id
_entity.type
_entity.pdbx_description
1 polymer ?
#
loop_
_entity_poly.entity_id
_entity_poly.type
_entity_poly.pdbx_seq_one_letter_code
_entity_poly.pdbx_strand_id
1 'polypeptide(L)'
;MVFFVSASLSTPLLKVPLLLGNAVCTYHGMTPPTGAASASEVKRIGTVTPDFVSHASFPEFLKACTSTAKTILCSITLIEATVILARQFPSPFSGHILSHFFPARSSSSSLQLTPISAVACALGISGGLIRVWCHRELGRFFTWEVAVRDNHQLITSGPYSIVRHPGYTGWLLLIAGNFALLASGGSYFREAGLWKTITGGAVAGSIIGYLSWVTVNLLKRTAEEDAILEKEFGVQWEDWARKTPYRLIPLIY
;
A
#
# COMPACT_ATOMS: atom_id res chain seq x y z
N MET A 1 -3.40 -24.12 -24.62
CA MET A 1 -2.78 -23.12 -23.72
C MET A 1 -3.43 -23.05 -22.33
N VAL A 2 -4.75 -23.25 -22.21
CA VAL A 2 -5.50 -23.20 -20.92
C VAL A 2 -5.09 -24.29 -19.91
N PHE A 3 -4.76 -25.50 -20.36
CA PHE A 3 -4.39 -26.63 -19.48
C PHE A 3 -3.04 -26.47 -18.76
N PHE A 4 -2.04 -25.83 -19.39
CA PHE A 4 -0.71 -25.65 -18.77
C PHE A 4 -0.70 -24.59 -17.65
N VAL A 5 -1.52 -23.54 -17.78
CA VAL A 5 -1.70 -22.51 -16.75
C VAL A 5 -2.38 -23.10 -15.52
N SER A 6 -3.36 -23.99 -15.71
CA SER A 6 -4.05 -24.72 -14.63
C SER A 6 -3.11 -25.61 -13.80
N ALA A 7 -2.17 -26.32 -14.44
CA ALA A 7 -1.23 -27.21 -13.75
C ALA A 7 -0.04 -26.47 -13.08
N SER A 8 0.26 -25.24 -13.51
CA SER A 8 1.29 -24.41 -12.88
C SER A 8 0.73 -23.66 -11.66
N LEU A 9 -0.53 -23.20 -11.72
CA LEU A 9 -1.24 -22.55 -10.62
C LEU A 9 -1.63 -23.51 -9.47
N SER A 10 -1.56 -24.82 -9.68
CA SER A 10 -1.92 -25.82 -8.68
C SER A 10 -0.90 -26.00 -7.55
N THR A 11 0.34 -25.51 -7.70
CA THR A 11 1.35 -25.57 -6.63
C THR A 11 1.32 -24.28 -5.78
N PRO A 12 0.94 -24.35 -4.49
CA PRO A 12 0.95 -23.20 -3.58
C PRO A 12 2.32 -22.51 -3.48
N LEU A 13 3.41 -23.22 -3.74
CA LEU A 13 4.78 -22.69 -3.70
C LEU A 13 5.01 -21.46 -4.56
N LEU A 14 4.41 -21.38 -5.75
CA LEU A 14 4.60 -20.21 -6.64
C LEU A 14 4.03 -18.92 -6.05
N LYS A 15 3.14 -19.03 -5.06
CA LYS A 15 2.57 -17.90 -4.35
C LYS A 15 3.56 -17.26 -3.37
N VAL A 16 4.49 -18.05 -2.81
CA VAL A 16 5.45 -17.59 -1.79
C VAL A 16 6.26 -16.36 -2.25
N PRO A 17 6.96 -16.36 -3.40
CA PRO A 17 7.71 -15.18 -3.83
C PRO A 17 6.81 -13.96 -4.07
N LEU A 18 5.57 -14.15 -4.54
CA LEU A 18 4.60 -13.07 -4.71
C LEU A 18 4.16 -12.47 -3.38
N LEU A 19 3.93 -13.31 -2.36
CA LEU A 19 3.58 -12.88 -1.00
C LEU A 19 4.75 -12.11 -0.36
N LEU A 20 5.98 -12.63 -0.46
CA LEU A 20 7.16 -11.94 0.06
C LEU A 20 7.38 -10.59 -0.64
N GLY A 21 7.26 -10.56 -1.98
CA GLY A 21 7.32 -9.33 -2.76
C GLY A 21 6.25 -8.32 -2.33
N ASN A 22 5.00 -8.77 -2.16
CA ASN A 22 3.90 -7.93 -1.69
C ASN A 22 4.15 -7.38 -0.28
N ALA A 23 4.66 -8.20 0.65
CA ALA A 23 4.96 -7.77 2.01
C ALA A 23 6.06 -6.71 2.05
N VAL A 24 7.16 -6.91 1.29
CA VAL A 24 8.26 -5.94 1.16
C VAL A 24 7.75 -4.63 0.54
N CYS A 25 7.00 -4.72 -0.57
CA CYS A 25 6.44 -3.56 -1.26
C CYS A 25 5.41 -2.81 -0.40
N THR A 26 4.62 -3.51 0.41
CA THR A 26 3.69 -2.91 1.37
C THR A 26 4.44 -2.20 2.48
N TYR A 27 5.46 -2.85 3.06
CA TYR A 27 6.26 -2.27 4.12
C TYR A 27 6.94 -0.97 3.65
N HIS A 28 7.68 -1.00 2.54
CA HIS A 28 8.38 0.17 2.04
C HIS A 28 7.43 1.21 1.44
N GLY A 29 6.38 0.80 0.72
CA GLY A 29 5.43 1.73 0.11
C GLY A 29 4.64 2.55 1.14
N MET A 30 4.35 1.97 2.31
CA MET A 30 3.66 2.64 3.42
C MET A 30 4.62 3.28 4.44
N THR A 31 5.95 3.10 4.30
CA THR A 31 6.94 3.71 5.20
C THR A 31 7.60 4.90 4.50
N PRO A 32 7.46 6.13 5.02
CA PRO A 32 8.12 7.29 4.44
C PRO A 32 9.64 7.20 4.58
N PRO A 33 10.43 7.69 3.60
CA PRO A 33 11.89 7.69 3.65
C PRO A 33 12.48 8.75 4.59
N THR A 34 11.68 9.76 4.95
CA THR A 34 12.13 10.97 5.65
C THR A 34 11.26 11.22 6.90
N GLY A 35 11.88 11.81 7.92
CA GLY A 35 11.18 12.25 9.14
C GLY A 35 10.20 13.39 8.87
N ALA A 36 9.34 13.67 9.87
CA ALA A 36 8.33 14.73 9.82
C ALA A 36 8.93 16.10 9.45
N ALA A 37 8.12 16.96 8.82
CA ALA A 37 8.56 18.32 8.49
C ALA A 37 8.75 19.13 9.78
N SER A 38 9.70 20.07 9.78
CA SER A 38 9.89 20.98 10.90
C SER A 38 8.70 21.95 11.02
N ALA A 39 8.43 22.43 12.24
CA ALA A 39 7.34 23.38 12.49
C ALA A 39 7.43 24.66 11.62
N SER A 40 8.65 25.09 11.26
CA SER A 40 8.89 26.20 10.34
C SER A 40 8.51 25.89 8.90
N GLU A 41 8.73 24.67 8.42
CA GLU A 41 8.37 24.24 7.05
C GLU A 41 6.86 24.07 6.90
N VAL A 42 6.17 23.57 7.94
CA VAL A 42 4.70 23.49 7.96
C VAL A 42 4.08 24.89 7.96
N LYS A 43 4.67 25.85 8.69
CA LYS A 43 4.16 27.23 8.79
C LYS A 43 4.28 28.03 7.49
N ARG A 44 5.19 27.67 6.58
CA ARG A 44 5.39 28.35 5.28
C ARG A 44 4.22 28.22 4.32
N ILE A 45 3.39 27.20 4.49
CA ILE A 45 2.19 26.96 3.68
C ILE A 45 1.09 27.99 4.01
N GLY A 46 1.22 28.73 5.13
CA GLY A 46 0.27 29.71 5.59
C GLY A 46 -1.04 29.08 6.10
N THR A 47 -2.09 29.89 6.24
CA THR A 47 -3.47 29.48 6.56
C THR A 47 -4.22 28.87 5.36
N VAL A 48 -3.50 28.24 4.42
CA VAL A 48 -4.15 27.37 3.44
C VAL A 48 -4.45 26.08 4.19
N THR A 49 -5.75 25.83 4.41
CA THR A 49 -6.40 24.69 5.08
C THR A 49 -5.45 23.61 5.62
N PRO A 50 -5.43 23.35 6.94
CA PRO A 50 -4.61 22.29 7.51
C PRO A 50 -4.88 20.96 6.77
N ASP A 51 -3.84 20.31 6.25
CA ASP A 51 -3.91 18.95 5.69
C ASP A 51 -4.64 18.03 6.68
N PHE A 52 -5.48 17.09 6.25
CA PHE A 52 -6.27 16.23 7.15
C PHE A 52 -5.41 15.46 8.16
N VAL A 53 -4.16 15.16 7.80
CA VAL A 53 -3.16 14.59 8.73
C VAL A 53 -2.89 15.55 9.89
N SER A 54 -2.76 16.83 9.60
CA SER A 54 -2.59 17.93 10.56
C SER A 54 -3.91 18.39 11.21
N HIS A 55 -5.05 18.12 10.58
CA HIS A 55 -6.41 18.39 11.09
C HIS A 55 -6.92 17.30 12.04
N ALA A 56 -6.35 16.09 11.96
CA ALA A 56 -6.63 15.07 12.93
C ALA A 56 -6.19 15.58 14.30
N SER A 57 -7.10 15.51 15.28
CA SER A 57 -6.81 15.92 16.66
C SER A 57 -5.58 15.23 17.26
N PHE A 58 -5.08 14.17 16.59
CA PHE A 58 -3.92 13.36 16.97
C PHE A 58 -3.13 12.87 15.73
N PRO A 59 -2.23 13.69 15.12
CA PRO A 59 -1.42 13.28 13.97
C PRO A 59 -0.55 12.04 14.26
N GLU A 60 0.00 11.95 15.47
CA GLU A 60 0.77 10.78 15.92
C GLU A 60 -0.10 9.52 16.05
N PHE A 61 -1.38 9.66 16.41
CA PHE A 61 -2.32 8.54 16.42
C PHE A 61 -2.58 8.04 15.00
N LEU A 62 -2.78 8.93 14.02
CA LEU A 62 -2.94 8.50 12.63
C LEU A 62 -1.70 7.78 12.08
N LYS A 63 -0.50 8.28 12.40
CA LYS A 63 0.76 7.61 12.06
C LYS A 63 0.82 6.22 12.71
N ALA A 64 0.44 6.09 13.98
CA ALA A 64 0.37 4.82 14.68
C ALA A 64 -0.67 3.86 14.07
N CYS A 65 -1.86 4.34 13.70
CA CYS A 65 -2.89 3.56 13.02
C CYS A 65 -2.41 3.05 11.65
N THR A 66 -1.76 3.91 10.85
CA THR A 66 -1.18 3.51 9.55
C THR A 66 -0.07 2.47 9.74
N SER A 67 0.83 2.69 10.71
CA SER A 67 1.90 1.75 11.04
C SER A 67 1.36 0.39 11.50
N THR A 68 0.28 0.41 12.30
CA THR A 68 -0.42 -0.79 12.78
C THR A 68 -1.07 -1.53 11.61
N ALA A 69 -1.83 -0.84 10.74
CA ALA A 69 -2.46 -1.44 9.56
C ALA A 69 -1.43 -2.07 8.63
N LYS A 70 -0.32 -1.37 8.35
CA LYS A 70 0.83 -1.88 7.58
C LYS A 70 1.38 -3.17 8.19
N THR A 71 1.65 -3.16 9.50
CA THR A 71 2.19 -4.32 10.22
C THR A 71 1.26 -5.52 10.14
N ILE A 72 -0.06 -5.31 10.29
CA ILE A 72 -1.04 -6.39 10.19
C ILE A 72 -1.09 -6.96 8.77
N LEU A 73 -1.15 -6.12 7.73
CA LEU A 73 -1.15 -6.58 6.33
C LEU A 73 0.11 -7.37 5.97
N CYS A 74 1.29 -6.88 6.39
CA CYS A 74 2.54 -7.60 6.20
C CYS A 74 2.54 -8.94 6.96
N SER A 75 2.06 -8.95 8.21
CA SER A 75 2.01 -10.16 9.04
C SER A 75 1.10 -11.22 8.43
N ILE A 76 -0.10 -10.86 7.97
CA ILE A 76 -1.03 -11.78 7.29
C ILE A 76 -0.36 -12.42 6.08
N THR A 77 0.32 -11.61 5.26
CA THR A 77 1.01 -12.05 4.04
C THR A 77 2.19 -12.99 4.35
N LEU A 78 2.97 -12.68 5.39
CA LEU A 78 4.11 -13.50 5.83
C LEU A 78 3.66 -14.81 6.50
N ILE A 79 2.57 -14.78 7.27
CA ILE A 79 1.97 -15.98 7.85
C ILE A 79 1.52 -16.93 6.73
N GLU A 80 0.87 -16.40 5.69
CA GLU A 80 0.46 -17.22 4.53
C GLU A 80 1.66 -17.91 3.87
N ALA A 81 2.74 -17.17 3.58
CA ALA A 81 3.96 -17.73 3.02
C ALA A 81 4.56 -18.81 3.94
N THR A 82 4.57 -18.55 5.24
CA THR A 82 5.09 -19.48 6.26
C THR A 82 4.27 -20.78 6.32
N VAL A 83 2.95 -20.68 6.29
CA VAL A 83 2.04 -21.84 6.28
C VAL A 83 2.21 -22.66 5.00
N ILE A 84 2.35 -22.01 3.84
CA ILE A 84 2.61 -22.69 2.56
C ILE A 84 3.93 -23.48 2.63
N LEU A 85 5.00 -22.86 3.11
CA LEU A 85 6.30 -23.51 3.26
C LEU A 85 6.25 -24.67 4.25
N ALA A 86 5.59 -24.50 5.40
CA ALA A 86 5.44 -25.54 6.42
C ALA A 86 4.68 -26.77 5.91
N ARG A 87 3.67 -26.58 5.05
CA ARG A 87 2.92 -27.67 4.39
C ARG A 87 3.74 -28.40 3.34
N GLN A 88 4.51 -27.67 2.55
CA GLN A 88 5.27 -28.25 1.44
C GLN A 88 6.57 -28.93 1.87
N PHE A 89 7.20 -28.42 2.94
CA PHE A 89 8.45 -28.94 3.49
C PHE A 89 8.23 -29.35 4.96
N PRO A 90 7.66 -30.55 5.23
CA PRO A 90 7.41 -31.01 6.58
C PRO A 90 8.71 -31.13 7.40
N SER A 91 8.69 -30.56 8.59
CA SER A 91 9.76 -30.59 9.59
C SER A 91 9.15 -30.74 10.99
N PRO A 92 9.94 -31.03 12.04
CA PRO A 92 9.44 -31.05 13.43
C PRO A 92 8.76 -29.74 13.86
N PHE A 93 9.13 -28.61 13.24
CA PHE A 93 8.55 -27.29 13.50
C PHE A 93 7.26 -27.05 12.71
N SER A 94 7.06 -27.72 11.57
CA SER A 94 5.89 -27.52 10.71
C SER A 94 4.58 -27.82 11.46
N GLY A 95 4.56 -28.84 12.33
CA GLY A 95 3.39 -29.14 13.16
C GLY A 95 3.00 -28.01 14.11
N HIS A 96 3.99 -27.34 14.71
CA HIS A 96 3.79 -26.20 15.61
C HIS A 96 3.27 -24.96 14.85
N ILE A 97 3.84 -24.68 13.68
CA ILE A 97 3.40 -23.57 12.82
C ILE A 97 1.94 -23.79 12.39
N LEU A 98 1.61 -24.99 11.91
CA LEU A 98 0.28 -25.30 11.42
C LEU A 98 -0.76 -25.31 12.53
N SER A 99 -0.46 -25.86 13.72
CA SER A 99 -1.41 -25.85 14.83
C SER A 99 -1.68 -24.43 15.36
N HIS A 100 -0.68 -23.54 15.34
CA HIS A 100 -0.81 -22.17 15.81
C HIS A 100 -1.57 -21.26 14.83
N PHE A 101 -1.23 -21.31 13.54
CA PHE A 101 -1.80 -20.41 12.53
C PHE A 101 -2.96 -21.03 11.74
N PHE A 102 -3.08 -22.35 11.70
CA PHE A 102 -4.02 -23.04 10.79
C PHE A 102 -4.70 -24.23 11.48
N PRO A 103 -5.62 -23.99 12.43
CA PRO A 103 -6.21 -25.03 13.25
C PRO A 103 -6.89 -26.11 12.42
N ALA A 104 -6.93 -27.35 12.95
CA ALA A 104 -7.33 -28.57 12.24
C ALA A 104 -8.72 -28.53 11.54
N ARG A 105 -9.59 -27.57 11.88
CA ARG A 105 -10.87 -27.34 11.18
C ARG A 105 -10.70 -26.83 9.74
N SER A 106 -9.49 -26.38 9.37
CA SER A 106 -9.16 -25.88 8.03
C SER A 106 -8.28 -26.83 7.22
N SER A 107 -8.15 -28.10 7.63
CA SER A 107 -7.21 -29.06 7.01
C SER A 107 -7.44 -29.31 5.50
N SER A 108 -8.66 -29.09 5.00
CA SER A 108 -9.02 -29.23 3.58
C SER A 108 -8.81 -27.95 2.74
N SER A 109 -8.38 -26.85 3.36
CA SER A 109 -8.29 -25.55 2.70
C SER A 109 -7.06 -25.43 1.80
N SER A 110 -7.29 -25.04 0.54
CA SER A 110 -6.26 -24.91 -0.49
C SER A 110 -5.68 -23.50 -0.53
N LEU A 111 -4.41 -23.32 -0.17
CA LEU A 111 -3.69 -22.03 -0.26
C LEU A 111 -3.09 -21.80 -1.66
N GLN A 112 -3.77 -22.28 -2.70
CA GLN A 112 -3.28 -22.20 -4.08
C GLN A 112 -3.21 -20.76 -4.58
N LEU A 113 -2.36 -20.57 -5.59
CA LEU A 113 -2.30 -19.33 -6.35
C LEU A 113 -3.52 -19.29 -7.28
N THR A 114 -4.52 -18.50 -6.92
CA THR A 114 -5.68 -18.22 -7.79
C THR A 114 -5.40 -17.02 -8.68
N PRO A 115 -6.05 -16.90 -9.86
CA PRO A 115 -5.91 -15.72 -10.72
C PRO A 115 -6.18 -14.41 -9.98
N ILE A 116 -7.18 -14.39 -9.08
CA ILE A 116 -7.49 -13.22 -8.25
C ILE A 116 -6.33 -12.90 -7.31
N SER A 117 -5.78 -13.91 -6.61
CA SER A 117 -4.64 -13.68 -5.71
C SER A 117 -3.36 -13.27 -6.46
N ALA A 118 -3.17 -13.74 -7.69
CA ALA A 118 -2.05 -13.34 -8.55
C ALA A 118 -2.18 -11.88 -8.99
N VAL A 119 -3.36 -11.48 -9.47
CA VAL A 119 -3.67 -10.08 -9.81
C VAL A 119 -3.55 -9.18 -8.58
N ALA A 120 -4.05 -9.63 -7.43
CA ALA A 120 -3.94 -8.90 -6.17
C ALA A 120 -2.48 -8.65 -5.77
N CYS A 121 -1.62 -9.67 -5.83
CA CYS A 121 -0.19 -9.50 -5.59
C CYS A 121 0.47 -8.58 -6.63
N ALA A 122 0.12 -8.71 -7.91
CA ALA A 122 0.66 -7.86 -8.95
C ALA A 122 0.30 -6.38 -8.74
N LEU A 123 -0.94 -6.08 -8.37
CA LEU A 123 -1.39 -4.72 -8.01
C LEU A 123 -0.64 -4.20 -6.80
N GLY A 124 -0.54 -5.01 -5.73
CA GLY A 124 0.15 -4.66 -4.49
C GLY A 124 1.63 -4.34 -4.72
N ILE A 125 2.34 -5.23 -5.42
CA ILE A 125 3.75 -5.07 -5.78
C ILE A 125 3.95 -3.83 -6.66
N SER A 126 3.15 -3.68 -7.73
CA SER A 126 3.29 -2.54 -8.65
C SER A 126 3.05 -1.22 -7.92
N GLY A 127 2.03 -1.14 -7.07
CA GLY A 127 1.74 0.03 -6.26
C GLY A 127 2.87 0.38 -5.30
N GLY A 128 3.41 -0.61 -4.59
CA GLY A 128 4.56 -0.41 -3.70
C GLY A 128 5.84 0.00 -4.42
N LEU A 129 6.13 -0.56 -5.59
CA LEU A 129 7.27 -0.16 -6.42
C LEU A 129 7.15 1.29 -6.91
N ILE A 130 5.96 1.69 -7.37
CA ILE A 130 5.70 3.10 -7.75
C ILE A 130 5.93 4.02 -6.54
N ARG A 131 5.42 3.65 -5.36
CA ARG A 131 5.64 4.41 -4.11
C ARG A 131 7.12 4.58 -3.79
N VAL A 132 7.88 3.48 -3.83
CA VAL A 132 9.33 3.49 -3.57
C VAL A 132 10.08 4.32 -4.60
N TRP A 133 9.66 4.29 -5.87
CA TRP A 133 10.25 5.15 -6.90
C TRP A 133 9.95 6.63 -6.61
N CYS A 134 8.71 6.99 -6.27
CA CYS A 134 8.36 8.36 -5.90
C CYS A 134 9.15 8.85 -4.68
N HIS A 135 9.33 7.98 -3.67
CA HIS A 135 10.16 8.27 -2.49
C HIS A 135 11.61 8.56 -2.86
N ARG A 136 12.18 7.79 -3.78
CA ARG A 136 13.56 7.99 -4.27
C ARG A 136 13.70 9.25 -5.10
N GLU A 137 12.73 9.52 -5.97
CA GLU A 137 12.74 10.67 -6.87
C GLU A 137 12.58 12.00 -6.12
N LEU A 138 11.66 12.07 -5.15
CA LEU A 138 11.51 13.23 -4.28
C LEU A 138 12.66 13.36 -3.27
N GLY A 139 13.24 12.24 -2.84
CA GLY A 139 14.37 12.20 -1.90
C GLY A 139 14.09 13.04 -0.65
N ARG A 140 14.91 14.08 -0.45
CA ARG A 140 14.79 14.98 0.71
C ARG A 140 13.51 15.82 0.72
N PHE A 141 12.76 15.93 -0.39
CA PHE A 141 11.55 16.75 -0.46
C PHE A 141 10.28 15.99 -0.08
N PHE A 142 10.34 14.67 0.09
CA PHE A 142 9.17 13.90 0.52
C PHE A 142 8.81 14.24 1.98
N THR A 143 7.54 14.52 2.24
CA THR A 143 6.98 14.73 3.59
C THR A 143 5.61 14.05 3.72
N TRP A 144 5.28 13.58 4.93
CA TRP A 144 3.97 12.99 5.22
C TRP A 144 2.88 14.07 5.32
N GLU A 145 3.20 15.17 6.01
CA GLU A 145 2.42 16.41 5.95
C GLU A 145 2.72 17.13 4.64
N VAL A 146 1.74 17.82 4.05
CA VAL A 146 2.05 18.79 2.98
C VAL A 146 3.03 19.79 3.59
N ALA A 147 4.20 19.97 2.98
CA ALA A 147 5.21 20.92 3.45
C ALA A 147 6.13 21.39 2.34
N VAL A 148 6.41 22.69 2.31
CA VAL A 148 7.43 23.26 1.44
C VAL A 148 8.74 23.35 2.22
N ARG A 149 9.58 22.32 2.05
CA ARG A 149 10.93 22.27 2.66
C ARG A 149 11.85 23.42 2.25
N ASP A 150 12.91 23.63 3.02
CA ASP A 150 13.98 24.56 2.65
C ASP A 150 14.62 24.23 1.29
N ASN A 151 14.67 25.24 0.41
CA ASN A 151 15.12 25.11 -0.98
C ASN A 151 14.37 24.00 -1.73
N HIS A 152 13.03 23.95 -1.57
CA HIS A 152 12.18 23.01 -2.29
C HIS A 152 12.35 23.20 -3.80
N GLN A 153 12.49 22.10 -4.52
CA GLN A 153 12.54 22.11 -5.98
C GLN A 153 11.37 21.31 -6.53
N LEU A 154 10.73 21.83 -7.57
CA LEU A 154 9.68 21.10 -8.27
C LEU A 154 10.31 19.92 -9.03
N ILE A 155 10.03 18.71 -8.57
CA ILE A 155 10.52 17.48 -9.21
C ILE A 155 9.55 17.08 -10.32
N THR A 156 10.07 17.04 -11.55
CA THR A 156 9.30 16.76 -12.77
C THR A 156 9.79 15.52 -13.52
N SER A 157 10.79 14.83 -12.97
CA SER A 157 11.42 13.63 -13.54
C SER A 157 10.80 12.33 -13.02
N GLY A 158 11.17 11.21 -13.65
CA GLY A 158 10.71 9.89 -13.25
C GLY A 158 9.18 9.77 -13.34
N PRO A 159 8.48 9.22 -12.33
CA PRO A 159 7.03 9.06 -12.35
C PRO A 159 6.26 10.39 -12.46
N TYR A 160 6.87 11.50 -12.02
CA TYR A 160 6.28 12.85 -12.06
C TYR A 160 6.26 13.46 -13.46
N SER A 161 6.92 12.82 -14.44
CA SER A 161 6.82 13.18 -15.85
C SER A 161 5.60 12.57 -16.56
N ILE A 162 4.92 11.63 -15.90
CA ILE A 162 3.79 10.87 -16.48
C ILE A 162 2.46 11.37 -15.92
N VAL A 163 2.38 11.51 -14.60
CA VAL A 163 1.24 12.06 -13.87
C VAL A 163 1.75 12.97 -12.75
N ARG A 164 0.92 13.91 -12.27
CA ARG A 164 1.34 14.88 -11.24
C ARG A 164 1.50 14.27 -9.86
N HIS A 165 0.68 13.28 -9.49
CA HIS A 165 0.79 12.61 -8.19
C HIS A 165 0.90 11.08 -8.28
N PRO A 166 2.00 10.56 -8.85
CA PRO A 166 2.23 9.14 -9.05
C PRO A 166 2.28 8.36 -7.71
N GLY A 167 2.69 9.03 -6.63
CA GLY A 167 2.71 8.46 -5.29
C GLY A 167 1.33 8.07 -4.76
N TYR A 168 0.26 8.74 -5.19
CA TYR A 168 -1.11 8.36 -4.81
C TYR A 168 -1.69 7.28 -5.71
N THR A 169 -1.30 7.26 -6.98
CA THR A 169 -1.60 6.12 -7.88
C THR A 169 -0.97 4.84 -7.35
N GLY A 170 0.29 4.91 -6.91
CA GLY A 170 0.96 3.80 -6.23
C GLY A 170 0.24 3.36 -4.96
N TRP A 171 -0.26 4.32 -4.16
CA TRP A 171 -1.07 4.02 -2.97
C TRP A 171 -2.37 3.28 -3.32
N LEU A 172 -3.14 3.75 -4.31
CA LEU A 172 -4.38 3.11 -4.74
C LEU A 172 -4.16 1.66 -5.15
N LEU A 173 -3.16 1.39 -6.00
CA LEU A 173 -2.82 0.04 -6.44
C LEU A 173 -2.38 -0.84 -5.27
N LEU A 174 -1.58 -0.29 -4.36
CA LEU A 174 -1.09 -1.00 -3.18
C LEU A 174 -2.25 -1.45 -2.26
N ILE A 175 -3.17 -0.54 -1.94
CA ILE A 175 -4.32 -0.83 -1.08
C ILE A 175 -5.31 -1.77 -1.78
N ALA A 176 -5.59 -1.55 -3.06
CA ALA A 176 -6.46 -2.44 -3.85
C ALA A 176 -5.90 -3.87 -3.90
N GLY A 177 -4.60 -4.02 -4.12
CA GLY A 177 -3.93 -5.32 -4.11
C GLY A 177 -4.03 -6.03 -2.76
N ASN A 178 -3.76 -5.32 -1.66
CA ASN A 178 -3.86 -5.90 -0.32
C ASN A 178 -5.30 -6.29 0.06
N PHE A 179 -6.30 -5.47 -0.28
CA PHE A 179 -7.71 -5.81 -0.05
C PHE A 179 -8.17 -7.00 -0.89
N ALA A 180 -7.81 -7.01 -2.17
CA ALA A 180 -8.13 -8.13 -3.06
C ALA A 180 -7.47 -9.42 -2.56
N LEU A 181 -6.23 -9.37 -2.08
CA LEU A 181 -5.53 -10.53 -1.52
C LEU A 181 -6.25 -11.06 -0.27
N LEU A 182 -6.63 -10.16 0.65
CA LEU A 182 -7.37 -10.49 1.87
C LEU A 182 -8.72 -11.19 1.59
N ALA A 183 -9.40 -10.79 0.51
CA ALA A 183 -10.70 -11.35 0.11
C ALA A 183 -10.60 -12.55 -0.86
N SER A 184 -9.44 -12.75 -1.51
CA SER A 184 -9.26 -13.75 -2.56
C SER A 184 -9.44 -15.19 -2.05
N GLY A 185 -9.97 -16.06 -2.91
CA GLY A 185 -9.96 -17.51 -2.68
C GLY A 185 -8.52 -18.02 -2.61
N GLY A 186 -8.25 -18.92 -1.66
CA GLY A 186 -6.90 -19.42 -1.40
C GLY A 186 -5.99 -18.49 -0.59
N SER A 187 -6.48 -17.35 -0.09
CA SER A 187 -5.73 -16.54 0.88
C SER A 187 -5.81 -17.15 2.28
N TYR A 188 -4.76 -16.97 3.07
CA TYR A 188 -4.73 -17.44 4.46
C TYR A 188 -5.92 -16.89 5.25
N PHE A 189 -6.24 -15.61 5.09
CA PHE A 189 -7.29 -14.96 5.87
C PHE A 189 -8.68 -15.57 5.61
N ARG A 190 -8.94 -15.98 4.37
CA ARG A 190 -10.19 -16.64 3.99
C ARG A 190 -10.19 -18.12 4.35
N GLU A 191 -9.10 -18.82 4.03
CA GLU A 191 -8.98 -20.27 4.18
C GLU A 191 -8.84 -20.71 5.64
N ALA A 192 -8.20 -19.89 6.49
CA ALA A 192 -8.18 -20.09 7.95
C ALA A 192 -9.52 -19.73 8.60
N GLY A 193 -10.50 -19.23 7.83
CA GLY A 193 -11.83 -18.89 8.34
C GLY A 193 -11.87 -17.61 9.18
N LEU A 194 -10.84 -16.75 9.12
CA LEU A 194 -10.77 -15.53 9.95
C LEU A 194 -11.94 -14.58 9.65
N TRP A 195 -12.40 -14.52 8.40
CA TRP A 195 -13.63 -13.79 8.02
C TRP A 195 -14.90 -14.28 8.75
N LYS A 196 -14.95 -15.55 9.18
CA LYS A 196 -16.10 -16.12 9.91
C LYS A 196 -16.00 -15.89 11.42
N THR A 197 -14.84 -15.49 11.91
CA THR A 197 -14.65 -15.14 13.32
C THR A 197 -15.03 -13.69 13.55
N ILE A 198 -15.63 -13.39 14.71
CA ILE A 198 -15.99 -12.01 15.08
C ILE A 198 -14.73 -11.13 15.10
N THR A 199 -13.64 -11.63 15.70
CA THR A 199 -12.37 -10.90 15.83
C THR A 199 -11.70 -10.67 14.49
N GLY A 200 -11.58 -11.69 13.64
CA GLY A 200 -11.00 -11.56 12.30
C GLY A 200 -11.81 -10.63 11.41
N GLY A 201 -13.15 -10.78 11.39
CA GLY A 201 -14.04 -9.86 10.68
C GLY A 201 -13.91 -8.41 11.15
N ALA A 202 -13.84 -8.19 12.47
CA ALA A 202 -13.67 -6.85 13.05
C ALA A 202 -12.30 -6.24 12.67
N VAL A 203 -11.21 -7.01 12.74
CA VAL A 203 -9.87 -6.54 12.35
C VAL A 203 -9.83 -6.18 10.86
N ALA A 204 -10.31 -7.06 9.99
CA ALA A 204 -10.33 -6.80 8.56
C ALA A 204 -11.24 -5.62 8.20
N GLY A 205 -12.43 -5.54 8.78
CA GLY A 205 -13.35 -4.42 8.60
C GLY A 205 -12.74 -3.09 9.06
N SER A 206 -12.04 -3.10 10.20
CA SER A 206 -11.35 -1.90 10.73
C SER A 206 -10.22 -1.44 9.80
N ILE A 207 -9.39 -2.38 9.31
CA ILE A 207 -8.30 -2.07 8.36
C ILE A 207 -8.86 -1.53 7.05
N ILE A 208 -9.87 -2.20 6.48
CA ILE A 208 -10.49 -1.79 5.22
C ILE A 208 -11.14 -0.42 5.38
N GLY A 209 -11.93 -0.21 6.43
CA GLY A 209 -12.59 1.05 6.70
C GLY A 209 -11.59 2.19 6.89
N TYR A 210 -10.58 1.99 7.73
CA TYR A 210 -9.53 2.99 7.99
C TYR A 210 -8.74 3.33 6.73
N LEU A 211 -8.21 2.33 6.01
CA LEU A 211 -7.39 2.58 4.81
C LEU A 211 -8.21 3.14 3.65
N SER A 212 -9.50 2.80 3.54
CA SER A 212 -10.41 3.44 2.59
C SER A 212 -10.64 4.90 2.94
N TRP A 213 -10.86 5.21 4.23
CA TRP A 213 -10.97 6.60 4.70
C TRP A 213 -9.69 7.39 4.43
N VAL A 214 -8.50 6.84 4.72
CA VAL A 214 -7.22 7.45 4.38
C VAL A 214 -7.12 7.69 2.88
N THR A 215 -7.48 6.70 2.06
CA THR A 215 -7.43 6.81 0.59
C THR A 215 -8.30 7.95 0.08
N VAL A 216 -9.55 8.06 0.54
CA VAL A 216 -10.44 9.17 0.13
C VAL A 216 -9.85 10.53 0.50
N ASN A 217 -9.26 10.66 1.69
CA ASN A 217 -8.64 11.92 2.12
C ASN A 217 -7.38 12.24 1.31
N LEU A 218 -6.53 11.25 1.00
CA LEU A 218 -5.37 11.44 0.13
C LEU A 218 -5.79 11.88 -1.28
N LEU A 219 -6.88 11.33 -1.83
CA LEU A 219 -7.39 11.75 -3.14
C LEU A 219 -7.86 13.20 -3.15
N LYS A 220 -8.57 13.64 -2.11
CA LYS A 220 -8.98 15.05 -1.96
C LYS A 220 -7.77 15.98 -1.86
N ARG A 221 -6.80 15.58 -1.03
CA ARG A 221 -5.54 16.30 -0.79
C ARG A 221 -4.75 16.61 -2.06
N THR A 222 -4.88 15.80 -3.11
CA THR A 222 -4.13 16.04 -4.35
C THR A 222 -4.47 17.39 -5.02
N ALA A 223 -5.68 17.93 -4.84
CA ALA A 223 -6.06 19.25 -5.38
C ALA A 223 -5.41 20.37 -4.57
N GLU A 224 -5.37 20.19 -3.26
CA GLU A 224 -4.77 21.13 -2.33
C GLU A 224 -3.26 21.19 -2.55
N GLU A 225 -2.60 20.05 -2.74
CA GLU A 225 -1.18 19.99 -3.09
C GLU A 225 -0.88 20.67 -4.43
N ASP A 226 -1.68 20.44 -5.46
CA ASP A 226 -1.53 21.13 -6.74
C ASP A 226 -1.63 22.66 -6.58
N ALA A 227 -2.62 23.16 -5.84
CA ALA A 227 -2.78 24.60 -5.60
C ALA A 227 -1.63 25.20 -4.78
N ILE A 228 -1.05 24.44 -3.84
CA ILE A 228 0.13 24.86 -3.08
C ILE A 228 1.36 24.91 -3.98
N LEU A 229 1.56 23.89 -4.83
CA LEU A 229 2.68 23.85 -5.78
C LEU A 229 2.57 24.96 -6.83
N GLU A 230 1.37 25.24 -7.34
CA GLU A 230 1.11 26.34 -8.26
C GLU A 230 1.47 27.69 -7.62
N LYS A 231 1.03 27.92 -6.37
CA LYS A 231 1.34 29.14 -5.64
C LYS A 231 2.84 29.32 -5.38
N GLU A 232 3.55 28.24 -5.06
CA GLU A 232 4.98 28.27 -4.71
C GLU A 232 5.88 28.40 -5.96
N PHE A 233 5.58 27.66 -7.02
CA PHE A 233 6.45 27.52 -8.19
C PHE A 233 5.98 28.33 -9.42
N GLY A 234 4.74 28.84 -9.41
CA GLY A 234 4.18 29.70 -10.46
C GLY A 234 4.36 29.11 -11.86
N VAL A 235 5.04 29.87 -12.73
CA VAL A 235 5.29 29.50 -14.13
C VAL A 235 5.97 28.13 -14.28
N GLN A 236 6.86 27.74 -13.36
CA GLN A 236 7.50 26.42 -13.42
C GLN A 236 6.48 25.29 -13.25
N TRP A 237 5.49 25.47 -12.38
CA TRP A 237 4.41 24.51 -12.20
C TRP A 237 3.47 24.51 -13.41
N GLU A 238 3.11 25.68 -13.95
CA GLU A 238 2.25 25.78 -15.13
C GLU A 238 2.85 25.06 -16.35
N ASP A 239 4.14 25.27 -16.61
CA ASP A 239 4.86 24.62 -17.71
C ASP A 239 4.94 23.09 -17.53
N TRP A 240 5.16 22.64 -16.30
CA TRP A 240 5.16 21.21 -15.97
C TRP A 240 3.76 20.59 -16.08
N ALA A 241 2.74 21.24 -15.52
CA ALA A 241 1.35 20.78 -15.54
C ALA A 241 0.81 20.70 -16.97
N ARG A 242 1.25 21.60 -17.87
CA ARG A 242 0.94 21.53 -19.30
C ARG A 242 1.53 20.29 -19.97
N LYS A 243 2.76 19.92 -19.62
CA LYS A 243 3.43 18.71 -20.13
C LYS A 243 2.89 17.43 -19.48
N THR A 244 2.40 17.54 -18.25
CA THR A 244 1.92 16.43 -17.42
C THR A 244 0.45 16.69 -17.01
N PRO A 245 -0.51 16.63 -17.94
CA PRO A 245 -1.88 17.08 -17.69
C PRO A 245 -2.62 16.19 -16.67
N TYR A 246 -2.28 14.91 -16.62
CA TYR A 246 -2.97 13.91 -15.81
C TYR A 246 -2.58 14.03 -14.33
N ARG A 247 -3.59 14.01 -13.45
CA ARG A 247 -3.38 14.15 -12.01
C ARG A 247 -2.94 12.83 -11.35
N LEU A 248 -3.66 11.74 -11.64
CA LEU A 248 -3.45 10.43 -11.00
C LEU A 248 -3.28 9.30 -12.01
N ILE A 249 -4.24 9.12 -12.91
CA ILE A 249 -4.24 8.01 -13.85
C ILE A 249 -3.99 8.59 -15.24
N PRO A 250 -3.01 8.08 -16.02
CA PRO A 250 -2.83 8.52 -17.39
C PRO A 250 -4.15 8.40 -18.16
N LEU A 251 -4.47 9.39 -18.98
CA LEU A 251 -5.69 9.44 -19.81
C LEU A 251 -7.01 9.66 -19.04
N ILE A 252 -6.98 9.82 -17.72
CA ILE A 252 -8.15 10.15 -16.91
C ILE A 252 -7.83 11.43 -16.11
N TYR A 253 -8.65 12.46 -16.27
CA TYR A 253 -8.48 13.73 -15.57
C TYR A 253 -8.92 13.63 -14.10
#